data_AF-A0AA36MVJ0-F1
#
_entry.id   AF-A0AA36MVJ0-F1
#
_cell.length_a   1.000
_cell.length_b   1.000
_cell.length_c   1.000
_cell.angle_alpha   90.00
_cell.angle_beta   90.00
_cell.angle_gamma   90.00
#
_symmetry.space_group_name_H-M   'P 1'
#
loop_
_entity.id
_entity.type
_entity.pdbx_description
1 polymer ?
#
loop_
_entity_poly.entity_id
_entity_poly.type
_entity_poly.pdbx_seq_one_letter_code
_entity_poly.pdbx_strand_id
1 'polypeptide(L)'
;MAVAVRRRVPNDHSCLFWAIAYLTEGEVGRAKAKELREVCAQDALRDSDPSRALLLGFNSVEEYANWIRNEFHWGGENEILCLARHYGVEAAVVCCESMQVLCYGSDLPTCSARIYLLYTGQHYDPIVAAANAETPVEHEQKRQKKGDSSLESGALLLAKQHVEEAAKKAKQRRAKKIKCGGCGALLSDAEAFASHCGEVEHGDDFAYDCEEVEVVIEEGDDLPDGTVDLNADHIYSFTNTGKDPLCHDAGLQLLLWQPQPVFFSLQFRS
;
A
#
# COMPACT_ATOMS: atom_id res chain seq x y z
N MET A 1 -25.35 -3.70 -16.20
CA MET A 1 -25.31 -3.01 -14.89
C MET A 1 -23.88 -2.60 -14.64
N ALA A 2 -23.63 -1.43 -14.06
CA ALA A 2 -22.26 -1.03 -13.70
C ALA A 2 -21.77 -1.86 -12.50
N VAL A 3 -20.47 -2.15 -12.47
CA VAL A 3 -19.79 -2.88 -11.41
C VAL A 3 -18.76 -1.98 -10.73
N ALA A 4 -18.45 -2.28 -9.47
CA ALA A 4 -17.39 -1.60 -8.73
C ALA A 4 -16.04 -2.05 -9.25
N VAL A 5 -15.17 -1.10 -9.58
CA VAL A 5 -13.82 -1.37 -10.07
C VAL A 5 -12.83 -0.56 -9.25
N ARG A 6 -11.86 -1.25 -8.63
CA ARG A 6 -10.71 -0.63 -7.98
C ARG A 6 -9.72 -0.14 -9.03
N ARG A 7 -9.31 1.13 -8.94
CA ARG A 7 -8.19 1.68 -9.69
C ARG A 7 -7.02 1.87 -8.74
N ARG A 8 -5.80 1.56 -9.19
CA ARG A 8 -4.60 1.71 -8.36
C ARG A 8 -4.01 3.10 -8.55
N VAL A 9 -3.66 3.75 -7.46
CA VAL A 9 -2.87 4.99 -7.48
C VAL A 9 -1.41 4.68 -7.09
N PRO A 10 -0.46 5.61 -7.32
CA PRO A 10 0.92 5.42 -6.89
C PRO A 10 1.01 5.07 -5.41
N ASN A 11 1.82 4.06 -5.08
CA ASN A 11 2.11 3.68 -3.69
C ASN A 11 3.16 4.62 -3.09
N ASP A 12 2.80 5.89 -3.01
CA ASP A 12 3.52 6.92 -2.26
C ASP A 12 2.69 7.39 -1.05
N HIS A 13 3.31 8.21 -0.21
CA HIS A 13 2.68 8.79 0.97
C HIS A 13 1.53 9.78 0.66
N SER A 14 1.15 9.93 -0.62
CA SER A 14 0.07 10.80 -1.08
C SER A 14 -1.12 10.04 -1.68
N CYS A 15 -1.20 8.72 -1.53
CA CYS A 15 -2.27 7.88 -2.11
C CYS A 15 -3.70 8.39 -1.85
N LEU A 16 -3.99 8.93 -0.65
CA LEU A 16 -5.29 9.56 -0.35
C LEU A 16 -5.62 10.70 -1.32
N PHE A 17 -4.67 11.63 -1.50
CA PHE A 17 -4.85 12.81 -2.35
C PHE A 17 -4.97 12.41 -3.81
N TRP A 18 -4.19 11.41 -4.25
CA TRP A 18 -4.33 10.82 -5.59
C TRP A 18 -5.71 10.22 -5.80
N ALA A 19 -6.19 9.41 -4.85
CA ALA A 19 -7.46 8.72 -4.96
C ALA A 19 -8.65 9.70 -5.01
N ILE A 20 -8.67 10.70 -4.13
CA ILE A 20 -9.72 11.72 -4.13
C ILE A 20 -9.65 12.56 -5.40
N ALA A 21 -8.47 13.04 -5.79
CA ALA A 21 -8.31 13.81 -7.02
C ALA A 21 -8.73 13.03 -8.26
N TYR A 22 -8.43 11.73 -8.31
CA TYR A 22 -8.90 10.86 -9.38
C TYR A 22 -10.43 10.84 -9.46
N LEU A 23 -11.10 10.66 -8.32
CA LEU A 23 -12.56 10.55 -8.27
C LEU A 23 -13.27 11.88 -8.56
N THR A 24 -12.63 13.00 -8.26
CA THR A 24 -13.22 14.32 -8.39
C THR A 24 -12.83 15.01 -9.70
N GLU A 25 -11.57 14.95 -10.12
CA GLU A 25 -11.03 15.69 -11.25
C GLU A 25 -10.57 14.80 -12.42
N GLY A 26 -10.51 13.47 -12.23
CA GLY A 26 -10.03 12.52 -13.25
C GLY A 26 -8.52 12.27 -13.16
N GLU A 27 -7.90 11.84 -14.24
CA GLU A 27 -6.44 11.60 -14.24
C GLU A 27 -5.69 12.91 -14.01
N VAL A 28 -4.99 12.98 -12.88
CA VAL A 28 -4.18 14.12 -12.47
C VAL A 28 -2.74 13.70 -12.27
N GLY A 29 -1.83 14.68 -12.10
CA GLY A 29 -0.43 14.44 -11.76
C GLY A 29 -0.09 14.83 -10.31
N ARG A 30 1.19 14.65 -9.94
CA ARG A 30 1.69 14.87 -8.56
C ARG A 30 1.45 16.30 -8.05
N ALA A 31 1.41 17.26 -8.95
CA ALA A 31 1.10 18.66 -8.62
C ALA A 31 -0.26 18.81 -7.93
N LYS A 32 -1.26 18.00 -8.31
CA LYS A 32 -2.60 18.04 -7.71
C LYS A 32 -2.59 17.52 -6.27
N ALA A 33 -1.81 16.46 -5.98
CA ALA A 33 -1.66 16.00 -4.60
C ALA A 33 -1.06 17.09 -3.69
N LYS A 34 -0.08 17.84 -4.18
CA LYS A 34 0.49 19.00 -3.45
C LYS A 34 -0.52 20.12 -3.26
N GLU A 35 -1.33 20.43 -4.27
CA GLU A 35 -2.42 21.41 -4.17
C GLU A 35 -3.44 20.99 -3.10
N LEU A 36 -3.84 19.72 -3.06
CA LEU A 36 -4.80 19.24 -2.06
C LEU A 36 -4.26 19.24 -0.64
N ARG A 37 -2.97 18.97 -0.46
CA ARG A 37 -2.29 19.18 0.84
C ARG A 37 -2.36 20.64 1.28
N GLU A 38 -2.18 21.57 0.35
CA GLU A 38 -2.33 23.00 0.64
C GLU A 38 -3.77 23.36 1.00
N VAL A 39 -4.77 22.77 0.32
CA VAL A 39 -6.19 22.94 0.71
C VAL A 39 -6.41 22.51 2.15
N CYS A 40 -5.89 21.35 2.57
CA CYS A 40 -6.01 20.86 3.94
C CYS A 40 -5.29 21.76 4.96
N ALA A 41 -4.08 22.22 4.63
CA ALA A 41 -3.34 23.15 5.47
C ALA A 41 -4.11 24.46 5.67
N GLN A 42 -4.66 25.01 4.58
CA GLN A 42 -5.41 26.27 4.62
C GLN A 42 -6.80 26.14 5.27
N ASP A 43 -7.42 24.95 5.24
CA ASP A 43 -8.66 24.68 5.98
C ASP A 43 -8.39 24.72 7.49
N ALA A 44 -7.30 24.09 7.96
CA ALA A 44 -6.92 24.12 9.37
C ALA A 44 -6.56 25.53 9.85
N LEU A 45 -5.83 26.31 9.05
CA LEU A 45 -5.44 27.68 9.41
C LEU A 45 -6.60 28.68 9.43
N ARG A 46 -7.68 28.40 8.69
CA ARG A 46 -8.87 29.26 8.65
C ARG A 46 -9.87 28.96 9.75
N ASP A 47 -9.72 27.83 10.43
CA ASP A 47 -10.60 27.43 11.51
C ASP A 47 -10.25 28.21 12.79
N SER A 48 -11.21 29.01 13.28
CA SER A 48 -11.05 29.80 14.49
C SER A 48 -11.32 29.02 15.78
N ASP A 49 -11.74 27.75 15.69
CA ASP A 49 -12.01 26.93 16.87
C ASP A 49 -10.71 26.62 17.63
N PRO A 50 -10.57 27.04 18.90
CA PRO A 50 -9.37 26.78 19.69
C PRO A 50 -9.12 25.29 19.95
N SER A 51 -10.13 24.42 19.80
CA SER A 51 -9.98 22.97 19.93
C SER A 51 -9.48 22.29 18.65
N ARG A 52 -9.41 23.02 17.53
CA ARG A 52 -9.03 22.45 16.22
C ARG A 52 -7.67 21.77 16.24
N ALA A 53 -6.66 22.40 16.83
CA ALA A 53 -5.32 21.83 16.93
C ALA A 53 -5.34 20.48 17.67
N LEU A 54 -6.12 20.37 18.75
CA LEU A 54 -6.27 19.14 19.52
C LEU A 54 -6.95 18.03 18.71
N LEU A 55 -8.00 18.36 17.95
CA LEU A 55 -8.68 17.41 17.06
C LEU A 55 -7.76 16.89 15.94
N LEU A 56 -6.81 17.71 15.51
CA LEU A 56 -5.79 17.34 14.54
C LEU A 56 -4.64 16.54 15.18
N GLY A 57 -4.53 16.52 16.51
CA GLY A 57 -3.45 15.86 17.25
C GLY A 57 -2.16 16.67 17.36
N PHE A 58 -2.23 18.00 17.21
CA PHE A 58 -1.07 18.91 17.24
C PHE A 58 -1.21 19.98 18.32
N ASN A 59 -0.10 20.63 18.68
CA ASN A 59 -0.12 21.72 19.66
C ASN A 59 -0.66 23.03 19.06
N SER A 60 -0.53 23.20 17.74
CA SER A 60 -1.08 24.34 17.02
C SER A 60 -1.53 23.97 15.60
N VAL A 61 -2.42 24.79 15.03
CA VAL A 61 -2.89 24.59 13.64
C VAL A 61 -1.78 24.86 12.62
N GLU A 62 -0.82 25.72 12.94
CA GLU A 62 0.36 26.00 12.12
C GLU A 62 1.31 24.79 12.06
N GLU A 63 1.49 24.09 13.19
CA GLU A 63 2.28 22.86 13.26
C GLU A 63 1.68 21.80 12.32
N TYR A 64 0.38 21.55 12.44
CA TYR A 64 -0.36 20.66 11.53
C TYR A 64 -0.26 21.12 10.07
N ALA A 65 -0.45 22.41 9.79
CA ALA A 65 -0.43 22.94 8.43
C ALA A 65 0.95 22.74 7.77
N ASN A 66 2.04 22.88 8.52
CA ASN A 66 3.39 22.56 8.03
C ASN A 66 3.59 21.05 7.87
N TRP A 67 3.05 20.25 8.79
CA TRP A 67 3.09 18.79 8.73
C TRP A 67 2.41 18.28 7.46
N ILE A 68 1.16 18.66 7.18
CA ILE A 68 0.39 18.07 6.07
C ILE A 68 0.91 18.47 4.68
N ARG A 69 1.58 19.63 4.57
CA ARG A 69 2.26 20.09 3.35
C ARG A 69 3.41 19.19 2.93
N ASN A 70 4.02 18.47 3.86
CA ASN A 70 5.11 17.56 3.57
C ASN A 70 4.58 16.31 2.84
N GLU A 71 5.14 16.01 1.66
CA GLU A 71 4.71 14.89 0.82
C GLU A 71 4.94 13.51 1.46
N PHE A 72 5.79 13.41 2.48
CA PHE A 72 6.08 12.16 3.19
C PHE A 72 5.07 11.83 4.30
N HIS A 73 4.20 12.77 4.67
CA HIS A 73 3.15 12.53 5.67
C HIS A 73 1.87 12.03 5.03
N TRP A 74 1.20 11.10 5.70
CA TRP A 74 -0.01 10.47 5.20
C TRP A 74 -1.21 11.34 5.54
N GLY A 75 -2.18 11.40 4.64
CA GLY A 75 -3.49 11.92 4.98
C GLY A 75 -4.38 10.83 5.57
N GLY A 76 -5.39 11.23 6.33
CA GLY A 76 -6.38 10.34 6.94
C GLY A 76 -7.77 10.98 7.03
N GLU A 77 -8.49 10.69 8.11
CA GLU A 77 -9.90 11.09 8.29
C GLU A 77 -10.10 12.62 8.25
N ASN A 78 -9.20 13.38 8.87
CA ASN A 78 -9.26 14.85 8.88
C ASN A 78 -9.17 15.42 7.46
N GLU A 79 -8.28 14.87 6.63
CA GLU A 79 -8.09 15.30 5.25
C GLU A 79 -9.24 14.83 4.37
N ILE A 80 -9.76 13.62 4.60
CA ILE A 80 -10.98 13.13 3.93
C ILE A 80 -12.14 14.11 4.18
N LEU A 81 -12.38 14.52 5.42
CA LEU A 81 -13.46 15.45 5.75
C LEU A 81 -13.24 16.85 5.14
N CYS A 82 -12.00 17.34 5.17
CA CYS A 82 -11.63 18.59 4.52
C CYS A 82 -11.90 18.55 3.01
N LEU A 83 -11.46 17.49 2.33
CA LEU A 83 -11.58 17.36 0.89
C LEU A 83 -13.03 17.03 0.45
N ALA A 84 -13.78 16.30 1.27
CA ALA A 84 -15.22 16.11 1.11
C ALA A 84 -15.95 17.47 1.07
N ARG A 85 -15.60 18.39 1.99
CA ARG A 85 -16.11 19.77 1.99
C ARG A 85 -15.66 20.56 0.78
N HIS A 86 -14.37 20.49 0.43
CA HIS A 86 -13.79 21.19 -0.70
C HIS A 86 -14.48 20.84 -2.03
N TYR A 87 -14.72 19.55 -2.28
CA TYR A 87 -15.32 19.07 -3.52
C TYR A 87 -16.84 18.97 -3.50
N GLY A 88 -17.48 19.19 -2.34
CA GLY A 88 -18.93 19.01 -2.18
C GLY A 88 -19.37 17.57 -2.42
N VAL A 89 -18.61 16.62 -1.86
CA VAL A 89 -18.86 15.17 -1.99
C VAL A 89 -18.93 14.50 -0.63
N GLU A 90 -19.66 13.40 -0.56
CA GLU A 90 -19.55 12.41 0.50
C GLU A 90 -18.46 11.40 0.11
N ALA A 91 -17.49 11.18 0.99
CA ALA A 91 -16.49 10.15 0.82
C ALA A 91 -16.92 8.87 1.57
N ALA A 92 -17.23 7.81 0.83
CA ALA A 92 -17.54 6.49 1.36
C ALA A 92 -16.27 5.62 1.33
N VAL A 93 -15.63 5.47 2.49
CA VAL A 93 -14.39 4.72 2.69
C VAL A 93 -14.73 3.29 3.07
N VAL A 94 -14.44 2.36 2.18
CA VAL A 94 -14.58 0.91 2.40
C VAL A 94 -13.32 0.39 3.06
N CYS A 95 -13.41 0.01 4.33
CA CYS A 95 -12.28 -0.48 5.10
C CYS A 95 -12.10 -2.00 4.93
N CYS A 96 -10.92 -2.41 4.44
CA CYS A 96 -10.56 -3.83 4.29
C CYS A 96 -10.38 -4.54 5.63
N GLU A 97 -10.12 -3.83 6.73
CA GLU A 97 -9.96 -4.46 8.04
C GLU A 97 -11.32 -4.71 8.70
N SER A 98 -12.16 -3.67 8.80
CA SER A 98 -13.44 -3.78 9.52
C SER A 98 -14.60 -4.28 8.65
N MET A 99 -14.43 -4.36 7.33
CA MET A 99 -15.50 -4.65 6.37
C MET A 99 -16.70 -3.68 6.46
N GLN A 100 -16.43 -2.45 6.90
CA GLN A 100 -17.44 -1.39 7.02
C GLN A 100 -17.20 -0.28 6.02
N VAL A 101 -18.26 0.47 5.73
CA VAL A 101 -18.22 1.68 4.92
C VAL A 101 -18.38 2.89 5.84
N LEU A 102 -17.29 3.64 6.00
CA LEU A 102 -17.26 4.88 6.78
C LEU A 102 -17.57 6.04 5.85
N CYS A 103 -18.63 6.79 6.15
CA CYS A 103 -19.07 7.91 5.31
C CYS A 103 -18.70 9.24 5.96
N TYR A 104 -18.01 10.10 5.21
CA TYR A 104 -17.57 11.42 5.65
C TYR A 104 -18.20 12.50 4.76
N GLY A 105 -18.74 13.56 5.38
CA GLY A 105 -19.27 14.72 4.66
C GLY A 105 -20.68 14.55 4.07
N SER A 106 -21.41 13.49 4.44
CA SER A 106 -22.79 13.23 3.99
C SER A 106 -23.78 14.33 4.42
N ASP A 107 -23.55 14.88 5.61
CA ASP A 107 -24.34 15.92 6.27
C ASP A 107 -24.01 17.33 5.79
N LEU A 108 -22.94 17.50 5.00
CA LEU A 108 -22.56 18.81 4.47
C LEU A 108 -23.64 19.36 3.53
N PRO A 109 -24.05 20.64 3.68
CA PRO A 109 -25.03 21.27 2.80
C PRO A 109 -24.59 21.32 1.34
N THR A 110 -23.27 21.38 1.09
CA THR A 110 -22.67 21.42 -0.24
C THR A 110 -22.53 20.04 -0.90
N CYS A 111 -22.80 18.97 -0.15
CA CYS A 111 -22.68 17.61 -0.65
C CYS A 111 -23.73 17.34 -1.74
N SER A 112 -23.27 17.03 -2.95
CA SER A 112 -24.09 16.79 -4.14
C SER A 112 -23.85 15.41 -4.78
N ALA A 113 -22.72 14.77 -4.43
CA ALA A 113 -22.31 13.49 -4.99
C ALA A 113 -21.62 12.64 -3.92
N ARG A 114 -21.45 11.34 -4.21
CA ARG A 114 -20.72 10.38 -3.39
C ARG A 114 -19.55 9.81 -4.18
N ILE A 115 -18.40 9.63 -3.53
CA ILE A 115 -17.22 8.95 -4.08
C ILE A 115 -16.87 7.76 -3.19
N TYR A 116 -16.26 6.72 -3.77
CA TYR A 116 -15.88 5.51 -3.04
C TYR A 116 -14.35 5.35 -3.00
N LEU A 117 -13.82 5.13 -1.81
CA LEU A 117 -12.41 4.85 -1.56
C LEU A 117 -12.29 3.45 -0.96
N LEU A 118 -11.30 2.68 -1.38
CA LEU A 118 -10.88 1.46 -0.71
C LEU A 118 -9.71 1.79 0.22
N TYR A 119 -9.83 1.46 1.49
CA TYR A 119 -8.75 1.60 2.46
C TYR A 119 -8.22 0.23 2.87
N THR A 120 -6.94 -0.02 2.61
CA THR A 120 -6.30 -1.33 2.89
C THR A 120 -5.62 -1.41 4.26
N GLY A 121 -5.75 -0.38 5.11
CA GLY A 121 -5.01 -0.24 6.38
C GLY A 121 -3.74 0.62 6.27
N GLN A 122 -3.21 0.82 5.05
CA GLN A 122 -2.02 1.65 4.80
C GLN A 122 -2.04 2.35 3.44
N HIS A 123 -3.08 2.14 2.63
CA HIS A 123 -3.18 2.67 1.28
C HIS A 123 -4.63 2.96 0.92
N TYR A 124 -4.84 3.99 0.11
CA TYR A 124 -6.14 4.38 -0.44
C TYR A 124 -6.16 4.19 -1.94
N ASP A 125 -7.17 3.49 -2.44
CA ASP A 125 -7.42 3.36 -3.87
C ASP A 125 -8.82 3.85 -4.24
N PRO A 126 -9.00 4.55 -5.38
CA PRO A 126 -10.31 4.94 -5.84
C PRO A 126 -11.13 3.75 -6.35
N ILE A 127 -12.43 3.76 -6.06
CA ILE A 127 -13.41 2.82 -6.61
C ILE A 127 -14.37 3.58 -7.53
N VAL A 128 -14.51 3.09 -8.76
CA VAL A 128 -15.39 3.66 -9.79
C VAL A 128 -16.49 2.69 -10.17
N ALA A 129 -17.57 3.21 -10.76
CA ALA A 129 -18.56 2.40 -11.45
C ALA A 129 -18.21 2.30 -12.94
N ALA A 130 -18.09 1.08 -13.45
CA ALA A 130 -17.70 0.80 -14.84
C ALA A 130 -18.42 -0.43 -15.39
N ALA A 131 -18.32 -0.71 -16.69
CA ALA A 131 -18.91 -1.93 -17.26
C ALA A 131 -18.11 -3.19 -16.85
N ASN A 132 -16.79 -3.06 -16.76
CA ASN A 132 -15.84 -4.10 -16.37
C ASN A 132 -14.49 -3.46 -15.97
N ALA A 133 -13.52 -4.27 -15.56
CA ALA A 133 -12.18 -3.79 -15.17
C ALA A 133 -11.40 -3.15 -16.34
N GLU A 134 -11.71 -3.50 -17.58
CA GLU A 134 -11.05 -3.03 -18.81
C GLU A 134 -11.68 -1.74 -19.37
N THR A 135 -12.72 -1.22 -18.71
CA THR A 135 -13.38 0.00 -19.16
C THR A 135 -12.38 1.16 -19.18
N PRO A 136 -12.27 1.90 -20.31
CA PRO A 136 -11.38 3.06 -20.41
C PRO A 136 -11.74 4.13 -19.37
N VAL A 137 -10.72 4.85 -18.89
CA VAL A 137 -10.84 5.81 -17.79
C VAL A 137 -11.85 6.92 -18.08
N GLU A 138 -12.01 7.31 -19.35
CA GLU A 138 -12.97 8.30 -19.82
C GLU A 138 -14.43 7.84 -19.74
N HIS A 139 -14.68 6.53 -19.71
CA HIS A 139 -16.02 5.94 -19.66
C HIS A 139 -16.45 5.49 -18.25
N GLU A 140 -15.58 5.69 -17.26
CA GLU A 140 -15.87 5.36 -15.87
C GLU A 140 -16.71 6.45 -15.19
N GLN A 141 -17.72 6.01 -14.44
CA GLN A 141 -18.45 6.89 -13.56
C GLN A 141 -17.77 6.95 -12.19
N LYS A 142 -17.05 8.05 -11.95
CA LYS A 142 -16.26 8.28 -10.74
C LYS A 142 -17.07 8.82 -9.55
N ARG A 143 -18.10 9.62 -9.84
CA ARG A 143 -19.01 10.20 -8.83
C ARG A 143 -20.40 9.57 -8.94
N GLN A 144 -20.92 9.11 -7.82
CA GLN A 144 -22.30 8.63 -7.67
C GLN A 144 -23.20 9.76 -7.18
N LYS A 145 -24.51 9.62 -7.34
CA LYS A 145 -25.45 10.59 -6.74
C LYS A 145 -25.34 10.51 -5.22
N LYS A 146 -25.57 11.64 -4.52
CA LYS A 146 -25.62 11.65 -3.06
C LYS A 146 -26.63 10.61 -2.56
N GLY A 147 -26.22 9.76 -1.61
CA GLY A 147 -27.05 8.69 -1.05
C GLY A 147 -27.23 7.46 -1.93
N ASP A 148 -26.64 7.42 -3.13
CA ASP A 148 -26.63 6.22 -3.96
C ASP A 148 -25.69 5.17 -3.35
N SER A 149 -26.26 4.05 -2.92
CA SER A 149 -25.55 2.90 -2.34
C SER A 149 -25.45 1.71 -3.29
N SER A 150 -25.84 1.87 -4.57
CA SER A 150 -25.86 0.75 -5.53
C SER A 150 -24.48 0.11 -5.76
N LEU A 151 -23.40 0.87 -5.60
CA LEU A 151 -22.02 0.40 -5.78
C LEU A 151 -21.46 -0.29 -4.52
N GLU A 152 -22.11 -0.14 -3.37
CA GLU A 152 -21.56 -0.48 -2.05
C GLU A 152 -21.30 -1.98 -1.90
N SER A 153 -22.23 -2.83 -2.35
CA SER A 153 -22.04 -4.28 -2.29
C SER A 153 -20.86 -4.73 -3.15
N GLY A 154 -20.66 -4.12 -4.32
CA GLY A 154 -19.49 -4.38 -5.17
C GLY A 154 -18.19 -3.88 -4.53
N ALA A 155 -18.24 -2.72 -3.88
CA ALA A 155 -17.08 -2.16 -3.20
C ALA A 155 -16.64 -3.02 -1.99
N LEU A 156 -17.59 -3.55 -1.21
CA LEU A 156 -17.32 -4.51 -0.14
C LEU A 156 -16.78 -5.84 -0.68
N LEU A 157 -17.22 -6.28 -1.86
CA LEU A 157 -16.65 -7.46 -2.50
C LEU A 157 -15.17 -7.24 -2.88
N LEU A 158 -14.81 -6.07 -3.40
CA LEU A 158 -13.41 -5.72 -3.67
C LEU A 158 -12.56 -5.75 -2.40
N ALA A 159 -13.10 -5.29 -1.26
CA ALA A 159 -12.42 -5.36 0.03
C ALA A 159 -12.17 -6.81 0.46
N LYS A 160 -13.19 -7.68 0.35
CA LYS A 160 -13.04 -9.12 0.65
C LYS A 160 -12.01 -9.80 -0.24
N GLN A 161 -12.08 -9.57 -1.55
CA GLN A 161 -11.10 -10.09 -2.51
C GLN A 161 -9.68 -9.65 -2.16
N HIS A 162 -9.49 -8.39 -1.75
CA HIS A 162 -8.18 -7.90 -1.33
C HIS A 162 -7.66 -8.64 -0.08
N VAL A 163 -8.51 -8.89 0.92
CA VAL A 163 -8.13 -9.65 2.12
C VAL A 163 -7.81 -11.10 1.79
N GLU A 164 -8.61 -11.75 0.95
CA GLU A 164 -8.38 -13.12 0.50
C GLU A 164 -7.07 -13.25 -0.29
N GLU A 165 -6.80 -12.32 -1.19
CA GLU A 165 -5.52 -12.27 -1.94
C GLU A 165 -4.33 -12.01 -1.02
N ALA A 166 -4.48 -11.12 -0.03
CA ALA A 166 -3.43 -10.85 0.95
C ALA A 166 -3.16 -12.08 1.82
N ALA A 167 -4.21 -12.78 2.27
CA ALA A 167 -4.08 -14.02 3.03
C ALA A 167 -3.40 -15.12 2.21
N LYS A 168 -3.77 -15.28 0.93
CA LYS A 168 -3.09 -16.20 0.00
C LYS A 168 -1.61 -15.85 -0.14
N LYS A 169 -1.27 -14.57 -0.34
CA LYS A 169 0.12 -14.11 -0.46
C LYS A 169 0.91 -14.29 0.84
N ALA A 170 0.28 -14.14 2.00
CA ALA A 170 0.92 -14.36 3.30
C ALA A 170 1.28 -15.84 3.53
N LYS A 171 0.53 -16.76 2.92
CA LYS A 171 0.81 -18.21 2.94
C LYS A 171 1.89 -18.63 1.95
N GLN A 172 2.15 -17.81 0.92
CA GLN A 172 3.19 -18.11 -0.08
C GLN A 172 4.58 -17.92 0.51
N ARG A 173 5.46 -18.89 0.27
CA ARG A 173 6.88 -18.81 0.61
C ARG A 173 7.65 -18.28 -0.59
N ARG A 174 8.73 -17.55 -0.34
CA ARG A 174 9.61 -17.03 -1.40
C ARG A 174 11.00 -17.57 -1.19
N ALA A 175 11.55 -18.17 -2.24
CA ALA A 175 12.92 -18.63 -2.26
C ALA A 175 13.68 -17.95 -3.39
N LYS A 176 14.91 -17.51 -3.11
CA LYS A 176 15.83 -17.08 -4.16
C LYS A 176 16.46 -18.30 -4.82
N LYS A 177 16.56 -18.29 -6.14
CA LYS A 177 17.24 -19.28 -6.96
C LYS A 177 18.13 -18.56 -7.98
N ILE A 178 19.18 -19.22 -8.42
CA ILE A 178 19.98 -18.80 -9.57
C ILE A 178 19.45 -19.55 -10.78
N LYS A 179 18.94 -18.82 -11.77
CA LYS A 179 18.53 -19.39 -13.04
C LYS A 179 19.68 -19.35 -14.03
N CYS A 180 20.04 -20.51 -14.57
CA CYS A 180 21.02 -20.61 -15.65
C CYS A 180 20.46 -20.01 -16.93
N GLY A 181 21.17 -19.08 -17.55
CA GLY A 181 20.73 -18.42 -18.79
C GLY A 181 20.82 -19.31 -20.03
N GLY A 182 21.67 -20.35 -19.99
CA GLY A 182 21.83 -21.29 -21.10
C GLY A 182 20.72 -22.34 -21.21
N CYS A 183 20.26 -22.89 -20.09
CA CYS A 183 19.28 -24.01 -20.08
C CYS A 183 18.01 -23.73 -19.25
N GLY A 184 17.98 -22.65 -18.47
CA GLY A 184 16.84 -22.29 -17.62
C GLY A 184 16.73 -23.06 -16.30
N ALA A 185 17.71 -23.92 -15.94
CA ALA A 185 17.72 -24.64 -14.67
C ALA A 185 17.74 -23.68 -13.47
N LEU A 186 16.97 -24.01 -12.42
CA LEU A 186 16.90 -23.25 -11.17
C LEU A 186 17.76 -23.92 -10.09
N LEU A 187 18.76 -23.21 -9.60
CA LEU A 187 19.79 -23.74 -8.73
C LEU A 187 19.81 -23.00 -7.39
N SER A 188 20.17 -23.70 -6.33
CA SER A 188 20.15 -23.20 -4.95
C SER A 188 21.07 -22.00 -4.73
N ASP A 189 22.29 -22.11 -5.24
CA ASP A 189 23.41 -21.23 -4.92
C ASP A 189 24.45 -21.25 -6.05
N ALA A 190 25.50 -20.44 -5.86
CA ALA A 190 26.58 -20.29 -6.84
C ALA A 190 27.43 -21.56 -7.03
N GLU A 191 27.54 -22.42 -6.01
CA GLU A 191 28.30 -23.67 -6.08
C GLU A 191 27.54 -24.71 -6.90
N ALA A 192 26.23 -24.82 -6.69
CA ALA A 192 25.33 -25.61 -7.51
C ALA A 192 25.32 -25.11 -8.97
N PHE A 193 25.38 -23.80 -9.21
CA PHE A 193 25.54 -23.23 -10.55
C PHE A 193 26.87 -23.59 -11.21
N ALA A 194 27.98 -23.47 -10.49
CA ALA A 194 29.29 -23.86 -11.01
C ALA A 194 29.34 -25.35 -11.36
N SER A 195 28.78 -26.21 -10.50
CA SER A 195 28.72 -27.66 -10.72
C SER A 195 27.82 -27.99 -11.92
N HIS A 196 26.64 -27.37 -12.01
CA HIS A 196 25.73 -27.52 -13.14
C HIS A 196 26.38 -27.15 -14.48
N CYS A 197 27.15 -26.06 -14.53
CA CYS A 197 27.86 -25.64 -15.75
C CYS A 197 29.01 -26.57 -16.12
N GLY A 198 29.49 -27.42 -15.20
CA GLY A 198 30.48 -28.46 -15.47
C GLY A 198 29.87 -29.79 -15.90
N GLU A 199 28.61 -30.06 -15.56
CA GLU A 199 27.94 -31.35 -15.80
C GLU A 199 26.99 -31.34 -17.00
N VAL A 200 26.40 -30.19 -17.32
CA VAL A 200 25.41 -30.04 -18.39
C VAL A 200 26.07 -29.38 -19.60
N GLU A 201 25.84 -29.93 -20.79
CA GLU A 201 26.25 -29.29 -22.04
C GLU A 201 25.31 -28.12 -22.37
N HIS A 202 25.86 -26.92 -22.45
CA HIS A 202 25.18 -25.71 -22.94
C HIS A 202 25.60 -25.41 -24.39
N GLY A 203 24.85 -24.54 -25.07
CA GLY A 203 25.21 -24.13 -26.43
C GLY A 203 26.54 -23.38 -26.49
N ASP A 204 27.22 -23.40 -27.64
CA ASP A 204 28.58 -22.85 -27.82
C ASP A 204 28.72 -21.35 -27.46
N ASP A 205 27.62 -20.59 -27.53
CA ASP A 205 27.58 -19.15 -27.18
C ASP A 205 27.31 -18.88 -25.68
N PHE A 206 27.15 -19.92 -24.86
CA PHE A 206 26.91 -19.79 -23.43
C PHE A 206 28.14 -19.25 -22.69
N ALA A 207 27.96 -18.15 -21.97
CA ALA A 207 29.04 -17.41 -21.32
C ALA A 207 28.93 -17.45 -19.78
N TYR A 208 28.46 -18.58 -19.22
CA TYR A 208 28.19 -18.73 -17.78
C TYR A 208 27.23 -17.65 -17.24
N ASP A 209 26.26 -17.23 -18.05
CA ASP A 209 25.29 -16.24 -17.66
C ASP A 209 24.23 -16.83 -16.73
N CYS A 210 23.91 -16.09 -15.67
CA CYS A 210 22.89 -16.45 -14.71
C CYS A 210 22.13 -15.21 -14.23
N GLU A 211 20.87 -15.42 -13.85
CA GLU A 211 20.02 -14.40 -13.25
C GLU A 211 19.50 -14.88 -11.89
N GLU A 212 19.50 -14.01 -10.87
CA GLU A 212 18.80 -14.29 -9.62
C GLU A 212 17.30 -14.15 -9.84
N VAL A 213 16.55 -15.19 -9.52
CA VAL A 213 15.09 -15.22 -9.62
C VAL A 213 14.47 -15.56 -8.28
N GLU A 214 13.35 -14.91 -7.98
CA GLU A 214 12.51 -15.29 -6.85
C GLU A 214 11.45 -16.29 -7.31
N VAL A 215 11.42 -17.45 -6.68
CA VAL A 215 10.40 -18.47 -6.88
C VAL A 215 9.35 -18.33 -5.77
N VAL A 216 8.09 -18.20 -6.17
CA VAL A 216 6.94 -18.22 -5.27
C VAL A 216 6.50 -19.68 -5.11
N ILE A 217 6.49 -20.16 -3.87
CA ILE A 217 6.15 -21.53 -3.49
C ILE A 217 4.78 -21.48 -2.81
N GLU A 218 3.81 -22.25 -3.31
CA GLU A 218 2.46 -22.29 -2.74
C GLU A 218 2.42 -23.08 -1.43
N GLU A 219 1.35 -22.89 -0.65
CA GLU A 219 1.17 -23.53 0.65
C GLU A 219 1.00 -25.05 0.46
N GLY A 220 1.97 -25.82 0.96
CA GLY A 220 1.96 -27.28 0.88
C GLY A 220 2.90 -27.87 -0.17
N ASP A 221 3.52 -27.05 -1.01
CA ASP A 221 4.58 -27.49 -1.91
C ASP A 221 5.91 -27.64 -1.14
N ASP A 222 6.65 -28.69 -1.47
CA ASP A 222 7.99 -28.88 -0.92
C ASP A 222 8.92 -27.77 -1.40
N LEU A 223 9.77 -27.30 -0.48
CA LEU A 223 10.89 -26.44 -0.84
C LEU A 223 11.76 -27.19 -1.86
N PRO A 224 12.02 -26.62 -3.05
CA PRO A 224 12.97 -27.21 -3.99
C PRO A 224 14.33 -27.36 -3.31
N ASP A 225 14.99 -28.51 -3.52
CA ASP A 225 16.21 -28.85 -2.78
C ASP A 225 17.27 -27.71 -2.85
N GLY A 226 17.90 -27.44 -1.71
CA GLY A 226 18.84 -26.32 -1.52
C GLY A 226 18.25 -24.90 -1.53
N THR A 227 16.93 -24.68 -1.40
CA THR A 227 16.42 -23.31 -1.21
C THR A 227 16.69 -22.75 0.18
N VAL A 228 17.00 -21.45 0.24
CA VAL A 228 16.84 -20.64 1.44
C VAL A 228 15.44 -20.02 1.44
N ASP A 229 14.64 -20.34 2.47
CA ASP A 229 13.35 -19.71 2.70
C ASP A 229 13.55 -18.31 3.28
N LEU A 230 13.17 -17.28 2.53
CA LEU A 230 13.29 -15.89 2.97
C LEU A 230 12.29 -15.51 4.07
N ASN A 231 11.27 -16.34 4.29
CA ASN A 231 10.22 -16.10 5.28
C ASN A 231 10.48 -16.82 6.60
N ALA A 232 11.61 -17.55 6.75
CA ALA A 232 11.96 -18.21 8.00
C ALA A 232 12.44 -17.19 9.05
N ASP A 233 12.10 -17.41 10.33
CA ASP A 233 12.42 -16.54 11.49
C ASP A 233 13.94 -16.33 11.75
N HIS A 234 14.81 -16.98 10.96
CA HIS A 234 16.26 -16.94 11.10
C HIS A 234 16.93 -16.65 9.74
N ILE A 235 16.93 -15.38 9.34
CA ILE A 235 17.73 -14.94 8.19
C ILE A 235 19.19 -14.78 8.67
N TYR A 236 20.05 -15.73 8.32
CA TYR A 236 21.49 -15.55 8.41
C TYR A 236 21.96 -14.64 7.27
N SER A 237 22.65 -13.55 7.60
CA SER A 237 23.39 -12.78 6.61
C SER A 237 24.60 -13.59 6.15
N PHE A 238 24.63 -13.99 4.89
CA PHE A 238 25.85 -14.51 4.28
C PHE A 238 26.67 -13.35 3.74
N THR A 239 27.80 -13.05 4.38
CA THR A 239 28.83 -12.19 3.82
C THR A 239 29.53 -12.94 2.69
N ASN A 240 29.37 -12.47 1.46
CA ASN A 240 30.14 -12.97 0.33
C ASN A 240 31.54 -12.35 0.33
N THR A 241 32.36 -12.70 1.33
CA THR A 241 33.80 -12.41 1.32
C THR A 241 34.52 -13.52 2.08
N GLY A 242 35.28 -14.33 1.36
CA GLY A 242 36.29 -15.22 1.94
C GLY A 242 37.43 -14.41 2.55
N LYS A 243 37.18 -13.84 3.74
CA LYS A 243 38.09 -13.34 4.79
C LYS A 243 37.31 -12.37 5.68
N ASP A 244 36.98 -12.82 6.88
CA ASP A 244 36.50 -11.96 7.96
C ASP A 244 37.70 -11.23 8.60
N PRO A 245 37.84 -9.90 8.51
CA PRO A 245 38.93 -9.17 9.16
C PRO A 245 38.66 -8.85 10.63
N LEU A 246 37.53 -9.27 11.22
CA LEU A 246 37.12 -8.85 12.56
C LEU A 246 37.02 -10.01 13.57
N CYS A 247 37.75 -11.10 13.36
CA CYS A 247 38.00 -12.08 14.42
C CYS A 247 39.02 -11.57 15.47
N HIS A 248 38.80 -10.37 16.01
CA HIS A 248 39.43 -9.98 17.26
C HIS A 248 38.41 -9.32 18.18
N ASP A 249 38.10 -10.06 19.24
CA ASP A 249 37.61 -9.65 20.55
C ASP A 249 37.43 -8.13 20.74
N ALA A 250 36.17 -7.71 20.86
CA ALA A 250 35.78 -6.66 21.78
C ALA A 250 34.26 -6.73 22.00
N GLY A 251 33.87 -7.00 23.25
CA GLY A 251 32.48 -7.06 23.67
C GLY A 251 31.70 -5.80 23.31
N LEU A 252 30.51 -5.99 22.76
CA LEU A 252 29.54 -4.94 22.51
C LEU A 252 28.22 -5.31 23.16
N GLN A 253 27.81 -4.43 24.07
CA GLN A 253 26.60 -4.49 24.86
C GLN A 253 25.35 -4.63 23.98
N LEU A 254 24.46 -5.52 24.41
CA LEU A 254 23.08 -5.59 23.95
C LEU A 254 22.41 -4.22 24.09
N LEU A 255 22.13 -3.57 22.96
CA LEU A 255 21.09 -2.57 22.87
C LEU A 255 19.80 -3.27 22.43
N LEU A 256 19.00 -3.63 23.44
CA LEU A 256 17.64 -4.10 23.29
C LEU A 256 16.82 -3.04 22.57
N TRP A 257 16.33 -3.38 21.38
CA TRP A 257 15.32 -2.61 20.66
C TRP A 257 13.98 -2.81 21.38
N GLN A 258 13.50 -1.78 22.10
CA GLN A 258 12.16 -1.82 22.70
C GLN A 258 11.12 -1.29 21.70
N PRO A 259 10.03 -2.01 21.43
CA PRO A 259 8.91 -1.49 20.66
C PRO A 259 8.16 -0.45 21.50
N GLN A 260 7.95 0.74 20.95
CA GLN A 260 7.06 1.76 21.52
C GLN A 260 5.60 1.31 21.34
N PRO A 261 4.76 1.31 22.38
CA PRO A 261 3.35 0.99 22.25
C PRO A 261 2.58 2.17 21.62
N VAL A 262 1.89 1.89 20.52
CA VAL A 262 0.89 2.79 19.93
C VAL A 262 -0.36 2.70 20.82
N PHE A 263 -0.65 3.76 21.57
CA PHE A 263 -1.87 3.84 22.39
C PHE A 263 -3.09 4.10 21.49
N PHE A 264 -3.96 3.09 21.35
CA PHE A 264 -5.34 3.28 20.90
C PHE A 264 -6.18 3.82 22.07
N SER A 265 -6.75 5.01 21.92
CA SER A 265 -7.78 5.52 22.83
C SER A 265 -9.14 4.99 22.40
N LEU A 266 -9.57 3.89 23.02
CA LEU A 266 -10.96 3.41 22.98
C LEU A 266 -11.76 4.18 24.04
N GLN A 267 -12.54 5.18 23.64
CA GLN A 267 -13.64 5.67 24.47
C GLN A 267 -14.93 4.93 24.11
N PHE A 268 -15.27 3.95 24.94
CA PHE A 268 -16.63 3.44 25.04
C PHE A 268 -17.53 4.55 25.60
N ARG A 269 -18.64 4.86 24.90
CA ARG A 269 -19.78 5.58 25.49
C ARG A 269 -20.79 4.56 26.00
N SER A 270 -21.06 4.60 27.30
CA SER A 270 -22.35 4.25 27.90
C SER A 270 -23.28 5.44 27.83
#